data_AF-A0A2N5GWW3-F1
#
_entry.id   AF-A0A2N5GWW3-F1
#
_cell.length_a   1.000
_cell.length_b   1.000
_cell.length_c   1.000
_cell.angle_alpha   90.00
_cell.angle_beta   90.00
_cell.angle_gamma   90.00
#
_symmetry.space_group_name_H-M   'P 1'
#
loop_
_entity.id
_entity.type
_entity.pdbx_description
1 polymer ?
#
loop_
_entity_poly.entity_id
_entity_poly.type
_entity_poly.pdbx_seq_one_letter_code
_entity_poly.pdbx_strand_id
1 'polypeptide(L)'
;MDKKTQLIEQIKVVINNLEKDYSADINNGILQLIYKRYRNALEILNNNNDINSINISGGVRAYMDSYSDYENPFLGELYKAEKLYNELLQN
;
A
#
# COMPACT_ATOMS: atom_id res chain seq x y z
N MET A 1 -18.08 -8.32 3.82
CA MET A 1 -16.95 -8.74 2.97
C MET A 1 -15.81 -9.13 3.88
N ASP A 2 -15.10 -10.22 3.59
CA ASP A 2 -13.97 -10.67 4.41
C ASP A 2 -12.85 -9.61 4.49
N LYS A 3 -12.18 -9.48 5.65
CA LYS A 3 -11.15 -8.43 5.87
C LYS A 3 -9.96 -8.62 4.92
N LYS A 4 -9.57 -9.86 4.61
CA LYS A 4 -8.50 -10.13 3.64
C LYS A 4 -8.91 -9.64 2.25
N THR A 5 -10.15 -9.89 1.84
CA THR A 5 -10.68 -9.38 0.56
C THR A 5 -10.68 -7.85 0.53
N GLN A 6 -11.09 -7.18 1.61
CA GLN A 6 -11.02 -5.71 1.71
C GLN A 6 -9.58 -5.19 1.57
N LEU A 7 -8.62 -5.84 2.22
CA LEU A 7 -7.20 -5.48 2.09
C LEU A 7 -6.71 -5.67 0.64
N ILE A 8 -7.05 -6.78 -0.01
CA ILE A 8 -6.66 -7.04 -1.42
C ILE A 8 -7.19 -5.94 -2.34
N GLU A 9 -8.46 -5.56 -2.20
CA GLU A 9 -9.06 -4.50 -3.01
C GLU A 9 -8.39 -3.16 -2.77
N GLN A 10 -8.15 -2.81 -1.51
CA GLN A 10 -7.48 -1.56 -1.15
C GLN A 10 -6.02 -1.51 -1.66
N ILE A 11 -5.28 -2.62 -1.60
CA ILE A 11 -3.93 -2.72 -2.18
C ILE A 11 -3.97 -2.48 -3.69
N LYS A 12 -4.96 -3.03 -4.40
CA LYS A 12 -5.14 -2.78 -5.84
C LYS A 12 -5.42 -1.31 -6.13
N VAL A 13 -6.18 -0.62 -5.29
CA VAL A 13 -6.39 0.84 -5.43
C VAL A 13 -5.07 1.60 -5.33
N VAL A 14 -4.25 1.32 -4.32
CA VAL A 14 -2.94 1.97 -4.17
C VAL A 14 -2.04 1.71 -5.37
N ILE A 15 -1.95 0.46 -5.84
CA ILE A 15 -1.18 0.08 -7.02
C ILE A 15 -1.67 0.85 -8.27
N ASN A 16 -2.99 0.89 -8.48
CA ASN A 16 -3.57 1.59 -9.62
C ASN A 16 -3.30 3.11 -9.59
N ASN A 17 -3.35 3.74 -8.42
CA ASN A 17 -3.04 5.17 -8.29
C ASN A 17 -1.56 5.43 -8.62
N LEU A 18 -0.64 4.58 -8.13
CA LEU A 18 0.77 4.67 -8.49
C LEU A 18 1.01 4.50 -9.99
N GLU A 19 0.36 3.51 -10.61
CA GLU A 19 0.52 3.21 -12.04
C GLU A 19 -0.12 4.27 -12.95
N LYS A 20 -1.13 5.00 -12.48
CA LYS A 20 -1.81 6.06 -13.26
C LYS A 20 -1.21 7.44 -13.02
N ASP A 21 -1.21 7.87 -11.77
CA ASP A 21 -0.95 9.26 -11.39
C ASP A 21 0.56 9.51 -11.19
N TYR A 22 1.32 8.45 -10.93
CA TYR A 22 2.75 8.52 -10.63
C TYR A 22 3.61 7.71 -11.61
N SER A 23 3.08 7.32 -12.77
CA SER A 23 3.77 6.45 -13.75
C SER A 23 5.18 6.90 -14.13
N ALA A 24 5.41 8.21 -14.22
CA ALA A 24 6.72 8.79 -14.54
C ALA A 24 7.76 8.56 -13.43
N ASP A 25 7.33 8.55 -12.16
CA ASP A 25 8.20 8.52 -10.99
C ASP A 25 8.12 7.19 -10.20
N ILE A 26 7.21 6.28 -10.58
CA ILE A 26 6.98 4.99 -9.91
C ILE A 26 8.22 4.10 -9.86
N ASN A 27 9.20 4.35 -10.73
CA ASN A 27 10.46 3.62 -10.78
C ASN A 27 11.61 4.31 -10.02
N ASN A 28 11.33 5.40 -9.30
CA ASN A 28 12.33 6.16 -8.56
C ASN A 28 11.92 6.42 -7.10
N GLY A 29 12.93 6.59 -6.24
CA GLY A 29 12.79 7.07 -4.87
C GLY A 29 11.75 6.32 -4.04
N ILE A 30 10.97 7.09 -3.28
CA ILE A 30 10.02 6.51 -2.33
C ILE A 30 8.82 5.85 -3.01
N LEU A 31 8.38 6.37 -4.16
CA LEU A 31 7.23 5.82 -4.89
C LEU A 31 7.56 4.41 -5.40
N GLN A 32 8.80 4.16 -5.83
CA GLN A 32 9.25 2.81 -6.16
C GLN A 32 9.23 1.86 -4.97
N LEU A 33 9.68 2.33 -3.79
CA LEU A 33 9.67 1.52 -2.58
C LEU A 33 8.24 1.14 -2.19
N ILE A 34 7.33 2.12 -2.16
CA ILE A 34 5.92 1.90 -1.87
C ILE A 34 5.33 0.93 -2.92
N TYR A 35 5.56 1.15 -4.21
CA TYR A 35 5.05 0.29 -5.26
C TYR A 35 5.49 -1.17 -5.10
N LYS A 36 6.79 -1.42 -4.90
CA LYS A 36 7.34 -2.77 -4.68
C LYS A 36 6.70 -3.45 -3.47
N ARG A 37 6.54 -2.74 -2.36
CA ARG A 37 5.90 -3.24 -1.13
C ARG A 37 4.47 -3.69 -1.38
N TYR A 38 3.66 -2.86 -2.03
CA TYR A 38 2.26 -3.15 -2.30
C TYR A 38 2.09 -4.27 -3.34
N ARG A 39 2.95 -4.34 -4.36
CA ARG A 39 2.98 -5.46 -5.32
C ARG A 39 3.31 -6.79 -4.63
N ASN A 40 4.33 -6.80 -3.76
CA ASN A 40 4.68 -7.98 -2.97
C ASN A 40 3.54 -8.40 -2.03
N ALA A 41 2.88 -7.43 -1.37
CA ALA A 41 1.73 -7.71 -0.51
C ALA A 41 0.58 -8.37 -1.28
N LEU A 42 0.28 -7.89 -2.49
CA LEU A 42 -0.74 -8.48 -3.35
C LEU A 42 -0.40 -9.93 -3.74
N GLU A 43 0.86 -10.21 -4.05
CA GLU A 43 1.35 -11.56 -4.35
C GLU A 43 1.18 -12.51 -3.15
N ILE A 44 1.62 -12.09 -1.97
CA ILE A 44 1.49 -12.85 -0.71
C ILE A 44 0.02 -13.20 -0.44
N LEU A 45 -0.88 -12.21 -0.56
CA LEU A 45 -2.30 -12.39 -0.27
C LEU A 45 -2.99 -13.33 -1.27
N ASN A 46 -2.66 -13.23 -2.55
CA ASN A 46 -3.24 -14.08 -3.61
C ASN A 46 -2.73 -15.53 -3.53
N ASN A 47 -1.48 -15.72 -3.11
CA ASN A 47 -0.87 -17.05 -3.00
C ASN A 47 -1.18 -17.76 -1.67
N ASN A 48 -2.01 -17.16 -0.80
CA ASN A 48 -2.29 -17.64 0.55
C ASN A 48 -1.02 -17.85 1.40
N ASN A 49 0.01 -17.03 1.16
CA ASN A 49 1.23 -17.04 1.95
C ASN A 49 1.00 -16.35 3.31
N ASP A 50 2.01 -16.45 4.19
CA ASP A 50 1.97 -15.88 5.54
C ASP A 50 1.77 -14.35 5.49
N ILE A 51 0.65 -13.88 6.03
CA ILE A 51 0.29 -12.45 6.08
C ILE A 51 1.28 -11.63 6.91
N ASN A 52 2.01 -12.25 7.84
CA ASN A 52 3.05 -11.59 8.63
C ASN A 52 4.28 -11.20 7.78
N SER A 53 4.43 -11.75 6.58
CA SER A 53 5.51 -11.40 5.64
C SER A 53 5.25 -10.12 4.84
N ILE A 54 4.04 -9.54 4.95
CA ILE A 54 3.68 -8.30 4.27
C ILE A 54 4.38 -7.12 4.95
N ASN A 55 4.90 -6.18 4.15
CA ASN A 55 5.54 -4.96 4.65
C ASN A 55 4.98 -3.72 3.93
N ILE A 56 3.77 -3.30 4.31
CA ILE A 56 3.13 -2.08 3.77
C ILE A 56 3.03 -0.94 4.78
N SER A 57 3.32 -1.19 6.06
CA SER A 57 3.27 -0.18 7.11
C SER A 57 4.30 0.93 6.93
N GLY A 58 3.93 2.16 7.30
CA GLY A 58 4.79 3.33 7.21
C GLY A 58 4.92 3.94 5.81
N GLY A 59 4.11 3.50 4.84
CA GLY A 59 4.04 4.10 3.50
C GLY A 59 3.54 5.54 3.54
N VAL A 60 2.53 5.83 4.39
CA VAL A 60 2.02 7.20 4.64
C VAL A 60 3.15 8.13 5.06
N ARG A 61 3.89 7.76 6.11
CA ARG A 61 4.99 8.57 6.66
C ARG A 61 6.10 8.76 5.64
N ALA A 62 6.48 7.70 4.95
CA ALA A 62 7.56 7.76 3.98
C ALA A 62 7.24 8.68 2.80
N TYR A 63 5.97 8.70 2.34
CA TYR A 63 5.51 9.67 1.36
C TYR A 63 5.59 11.11 1.89
N MET A 64 5.04 11.37 3.09
CA MET A 64 5.03 12.70 3.70
C MET A 64 6.45 13.26 3.88
N ASP A 65 7.38 12.44 4.37
CA ASP A 65 8.79 12.81 4.57
C ASP A 65 9.49 13.19 3.25
N SER A 66 9.01 12.68 2.11
CA SER A 66 9.61 12.91 0.79
C SER A 66 8.99 14.07 0.01
N TYR A 67 7.66 14.25 0.11
CA TYR A 67 6.92 15.21 -0.72
C TYR A 67 6.31 16.38 0.06
N SER A 68 6.16 16.28 1.38
CA SER A 68 5.48 17.29 2.22
C SER A 68 4.08 17.70 1.71
N ASP A 69 3.42 16.85 0.92
CA ASP A 69 2.08 17.06 0.36
C ASP A 69 1.04 16.31 1.20
N TYR A 70 0.60 16.95 2.28
CA TYR A 70 -0.26 16.34 3.30
C TYR A 70 -1.73 16.19 2.89
N GLU A 71 -2.17 16.94 1.88
CA GLU A 71 -3.54 16.89 1.38
C GLU A 71 -3.71 15.93 0.19
N ASN A 72 -2.64 15.25 -0.21
CA ASN A 72 -2.68 14.33 -1.34
C ASN A 72 -3.68 13.18 -1.09
N PRO A 73 -4.67 12.97 -1.97
CA PRO A 73 -5.66 11.89 -1.79
C PRO A 73 -5.01 10.50 -1.76
N PHE A 74 -3.82 10.33 -2.35
CA PHE A 74 -3.05 9.10 -2.28
C PHE A 74 -2.70 8.68 -0.84
N LEU A 75 -2.45 9.64 0.06
CA LEU A 75 -2.19 9.37 1.47
C LEU A 75 -3.38 8.68 2.15
N GLY A 76 -4.61 9.05 1.77
CA GLY A 76 -5.82 8.41 2.27
C GLY A 76 -5.89 6.93 1.88
N GLU A 77 -5.48 6.60 0.65
CA GLU A 77 -5.49 5.22 0.16
C GLU A 77 -4.38 4.36 0.80
N LEU A 78 -3.20 4.94 1.04
CA LEU A 78 -2.14 4.30 1.82
C LEU A 78 -2.61 4.01 3.25
N TYR A 79 -3.16 5.01 3.93
CA TYR A 79 -3.63 4.88 5.31
C TYR A 79 -4.72 3.82 5.45
N LYS A 80 -5.70 3.77 4.54
CA LYS A 80 -6.73 2.73 4.53
C LYS A 80 -6.12 1.33 4.43
N ALA A 81 -5.14 1.13 3.55
CA ALA A 81 -4.48 -0.16 3.38
C ALA A 81 -3.71 -0.58 4.65
N GLU A 82 -2.94 0.34 5.23
CA GLU A 82 -2.17 0.09 6.46
C GLU A 82 -3.11 -0.24 7.63
N LYS A 83 -4.23 0.48 7.75
CA LYS A 83 -5.24 0.23 8.79
C LYS A 83 -5.85 -1.17 8.66
N LEU A 84 -6.29 -1.55 7.46
CA LEU A 84 -6.86 -2.89 7.20
C LEU A 84 -5.86 -4.00 7.50
N TYR A 85 -4.58 -3.79 7.17
CA TYR A 85 -3.52 -4.73 7.47
C TYR A 85 -3.31 -4.90 8.98
N ASN A 86 -3.21 -3.79 9.72
CA ASN A 86 -3.08 -3.84 11.18
C ASN A 86 -4.27 -4.53 11.84
N GLU A 87 -5.49 -4.27 11.36
CA GLU A 87 -6.72 -4.92 11.83
C GLU A 87 -6.78 -6.42 11.55
N LEU A 88 -6.00 -6.92 10.58
CA LEU A 88 -5.86 -8.35 10.29
C LEU A 88 -4.84 -9.02 11.19
N LEU A 89 -3.78 -8.31 11.60
CA LEU A 89 -2.75 -8.82 12.51
C LEU A 89 -3.19 -8.88 13.97
N GLN A 90 -4.19 -8.09 14.37
CA GLN A 90 -4.71 -8.03 15.74
C GLN A 90 -5.75 -9.11 16.06
N ASN A 91 -6.02 -10.03 15.13
CA ASN A 91 -7.02 -11.08 15.22
C ASN A 91 -6.39 -12.47 15.39
#